data_AF-A0A5S9MIH0-F1
#
_entry.id   AF-A0A5S9MIH0-F1
#
_cell.length_a   1.000
_cell.length_b   1.000
_cell.length_c   1.000
_cell.angle_alpha   90.00
_cell.angle_beta   90.00
_cell.angle_gamma   90.00
#
_symmetry.space_group_name_H-M   'P 1'
#
loop_
_entity.id
_entity.type
_entity.pdbx_description
1 polymer ?
#
loop_
_entity_poly.entity_id
_entity_poly.type
_entity_poly.pdbx_seq_one_letter_code
_entity_poly.pdbx_strand_id
1 'polypeptide(L)'
;MNRIEIPSDFILGAAASAWQTEGWKGKRAHQDSYIDLWYKEGYHVWHEGYGPAGATNFYERYPEDVALMKEIGLTHYRTSINWSRFLIDYENGIVDEAYARYIDDLINELIAAGVEPMFCLEHYELPAVLLEKYGGWSSKHVVELFVLYAEKVFLNATETESSIGFGF
;
A
#
# COMPACT_ATOMS: atom_id res chain seq x y z
N MET A 1 10.61 -38.91 -12.98
CA MET A 1 9.93 -37.63 -12.68
C MET A 1 9.86 -36.85 -13.97
N ASN A 2 8.65 -36.45 -14.40
CA ASN A 2 8.51 -35.53 -15.52
C ASN A 2 8.86 -34.13 -15.03
N ARG A 3 9.86 -33.50 -15.65
CA ARG A 3 10.25 -32.11 -15.38
C ARG A 3 9.25 -31.20 -16.08
N ILE A 4 8.59 -30.33 -15.33
CA ILE A 4 7.77 -29.26 -15.89
C ILE A 4 8.68 -28.04 -15.99
N GLU A 5 8.80 -27.47 -17.19
CA GLU A 5 9.50 -26.21 -17.40
C GLU A 5 8.51 -25.07 -17.27
N ILE A 6 8.85 -24.09 -16.41
CA ILE A 6 8.04 -22.90 -16.21
C ILE A 6 8.42 -21.89 -17.32
N PRO A 7 7.46 -21.19 -17.94
CA PRO A 7 7.76 -20.13 -18.90
C PRO A 7 8.76 -19.10 -18.35
N SER A 8 9.65 -18.60 -19.19
CA SER A 8 10.69 -17.64 -18.78
C SER A 8 10.13 -16.30 -18.32
N ASP A 9 8.91 -15.98 -18.71
CA ASP A 9 8.13 -14.79 -18.35
C ASP A 9 7.15 -15.04 -17.20
N PHE A 10 7.20 -16.20 -16.55
CA PHE A 10 6.35 -16.50 -15.41
C PHE A 10 6.69 -15.61 -14.21
N ILE A 11 5.66 -14.99 -13.64
CA ILE A 11 5.79 -14.15 -12.44
C ILE A 11 5.88 -15.06 -11.20
N LEU A 12 7.05 -15.07 -10.57
CA LEU A 12 7.25 -15.67 -9.25
C LEU A 12 7.41 -14.55 -8.23
N GLY A 13 6.38 -14.32 -7.42
CA GLY A 13 6.36 -13.22 -6.47
C GLY A 13 5.76 -13.59 -5.12
N ALA A 14 5.76 -12.60 -4.23
CA ALA A 14 5.06 -12.63 -2.95
C ALA A 14 4.05 -11.48 -2.87
N ALA A 15 3.08 -11.58 -1.97
CA ALA A 15 2.05 -10.57 -1.80
C ALA A 15 1.78 -10.27 -0.33
N ALA A 16 1.59 -8.99 -0.03
CA ALA A 16 1.11 -8.49 1.25
C ALA A 16 0.14 -7.30 1.04
N SER A 17 -0.33 -6.69 2.12
CA SER A 17 -1.07 -5.43 2.09
C SER A 17 -0.47 -4.44 3.09
N ALA A 18 -0.61 -3.15 2.82
CA ALA A 18 -0.04 -2.09 3.65
C ALA A 18 -0.53 -2.18 5.10
N TRP A 19 -1.84 -2.30 5.34
CA TRP A 19 -2.37 -2.42 6.70
C TRP A 19 -1.79 -3.62 7.49
N GLN A 20 -1.54 -4.73 6.81
CA GLN A 20 -1.02 -5.96 7.45
C GLN A 20 0.48 -5.90 7.77
N THR A 21 1.25 -5.02 7.12
CA THR A 21 2.72 -5.04 7.22
C THR A 21 3.34 -3.70 7.64
N GLU A 22 2.83 -2.56 7.18
CA GLU A 22 3.44 -1.25 7.40
C GLU A 22 3.37 -0.80 8.86
N GLY A 23 2.18 -0.93 9.45
CA GLY A 23 1.86 -0.44 10.78
C GLY A 23 1.33 1.00 10.83
N TRP A 24 1.20 1.56 12.03
CA TRP A 24 0.62 2.90 12.24
C TRP A 24 1.61 4.05 12.35
N LYS A 25 2.91 3.75 12.29
CA LYS A 25 3.95 4.76 12.49
C LYS A 25 3.82 5.86 11.43
N GLY A 26 3.64 7.11 11.85
CA GLY A 26 3.52 8.26 10.95
C GLY A 26 2.11 8.49 10.38
N LYS A 27 1.10 7.67 10.72
CA LYS A 27 -0.30 7.99 10.41
C LYS A 27 -0.76 9.21 11.21
N ARG A 28 -1.54 10.08 10.57
CA ARG A 28 -2.21 11.23 11.20
C ARG A 28 -3.52 10.80 11.83
N ALA A 29 -4.03 11.60 12.76
CA ALA A 29 -5.26 11.30 13.51
C ALA A 29 -6.51 11.07 12.63
N HIS A 30 -6.57 11.65 11.43
CA HIS A 30 -7.70 11.49 10.49
C HIS A 30 -7.47 10.41 9.42
N GLN A 31 -6.34 9.71 9.46
CA GLN A 31 -5.93 8.71 8.46
C GLN A 31 -6.26 7.28 8.86
N ASP A 32 -7.10 7.08 9.86
CA ASP A 32 -7.64 5.76 10.15
C ASP A 32 -8.43 5.24 8.94
N SER A 33 -8.26 3.95 8.64
CA SER A 33 -9.13 3.22 7.72
C SER A 33 -10.31 2.58 8.47
N TYR A 34 -11.27 2.04 7.74
CA TYR A 34 -12.34 1.22 8.31
C TYR A 34 -11.80 0.11 9.23
N ILE A 35 -10.77 -0.62 8.80
CA ILE A 35 -10.20 -1.72 9.57
C ILE A 35 -9.41 -1.23 10.82
N ASP A 36 -8.89 0.01 10.80
CA ASP A 36 -8.34 0.65 12.02
C ASP A 36 -9.43 0.89 13.05
N LEU A 37 -10.59 1.43 12.65
CA LEU A 37 -11.72 1.63 13.55
C LEU A 37 -12.20 0.30 14.13
N TRP A 38 -12.36 -0.72 13.28
CA TRP A 38 -12.80 -2.03 13.74
C TRP A 38 -11.83 -2.64 14.77
N TYR A 39 -10.53 -2.50 14.56
CA TYR A 39 -9.54 -2.93 15.56
C TYR A 39 -9.62 -2.10 16.85
N LYS A 40 -9.73 -0.76 16.76
CA LYS A 40 -9.81 0.12 17.95
C LYS A 40 -11.04 -0.15 18.80
N GLU A 41 -12.19 -0.41 18.17
CA GLU A 41 -13.44 -0.76 18.87
C GLU A 41 -13.44 -2.20 19.39
N GLY A 42 -12.81 -3.10 18.64
CA GLY A 42 -12.99 -4.55 18.78
C GLY A 42 -11.75 -5.34 19.12
N TYR A 43 -10.65 -4.75 19.62
CA TYR A 43 -9.36 -5.45 19.77
C TYR A 43 -9.44 -6.81 20.50
N HIS A 44 -10.41 -6.99 21.40
CA HIS A 44 -10.64 -8.24 22.13
C HIS A 44 -11.11 -9.43 21.27
N VAL A 45 -11.63 -9.20 20.06
CA VAL A 45 -11.97 -10.28 19.11
C VAL A 45 -10.79 -10.69 18.23
N TRP A 46 -9.67 -9.97 18.32
CA TRP A 46 -8.44 -10.28 17.59
C TRP A 46 -7.57 -11.25 18.39
N HIS A 47 -6.79 -12.06 17.69
CA HIS A 47 -5.91 -13.05 18.31
C HIS A 47 -4.95 -12.38 19.30
N GLU A 48 -5.19 -12.60 20.60
CA GLU A 48 -4.43 -11.99 21.71
C GLU A 48 -4.36 -10.45 21.66
N GLY A 49 -5.30 -9.81 20.95
CA GLY A 49 -5.26 -8.38 20.71
C GLY A 49 -4.10 -7.91 19.82
N TYR A 50 -3.45 -8.81 19.07
CA TYR A 50 -2.47 -8.41 18.06
C TYR A 50 -3.14 -7.60 16.95
N GLY A 51 -2.52 -6.47 16.61
CA GLY A 51 -3.09 -5.52 15.66
C GLY A 51 -2.04 -4.75 14.87
N PRO A 52 -2.49 -3.80 14.05
CA PRO A 52 -1.66 -3.09 13.07
C PRO A 52 -0.74 -2.04 13.70
N ALA A 53 -0.75 -1.83 15.02
CA ALA A 53 0.07 -0.77 15.62
C ALA A 53 1.55 -0.88 15.23
N GLY A 54 2.10 -2.10 15.30
CA GLY A 54 3.45 -2.41 14.82
C GLY A 54 3.49 -3.28 13.55
N ALA A 55 2.44 -4.09 13.29
CA ALA A 55 2.41 -5.04 12.18
C ALA A 55 3.74 -5.83 12.06
N THR A 56 4.37 -5.86 10.89
CA THR A 56 5.74 -6.37 10.70
C THR A 56 6.79 -5.25 10.62
N ASN A 57 6.37 -4.01 10.83
CA ASN A 57 7.15 -2.77 10.69
C ASN A 57 7.76 -2.57 9.28
N PHE A 58 7.06 -3.02 8.23
CA PHE A 58 7.50 -2.89 6.84
C PHE A 58 7.71 -1.42 6.43
N TYR A 59 6.99 -0.48 7.06
CA TYR A 59 7.14 0.94 6.80
C TYR A 59 8.57 1.46 7.02
N GLU A 60 9.29 0.87 7.97
CA GLU A 60 10.69 1.24 8.26
C GLU A 60 11.69 0.21 7.78
N ARG A 61 11.27 -1.05 7.67
CA ARG A 61 12.15 -2.19 7.42
C ARG A 61 12.12 -2.70 5.98
N TYR A 62 11.39 -2.03 5.09
CA TYR A 62 11.31 -2.43 3.69
C TYR A 62 12.68 -2.66 3.03
N PRO A 63 13.79 -1.96 3.32
CA PRO A 63 15.07 -2.27 2.68
C PRO A 63 15.59 -3.67 3.06
N GLU A 64 15.35 -4.10 4.31
CA GLU A 64 15.72 -5.43 4.78
C GLU A 64 14.86 -6.50 4.11
N ASP A 65 13.55 -6.26 4.01
CA ASP A 65 12.61 -7.18 3.39
C ASP A 65 12.85 -7.29 1.88
N VAL A 66 13.14 -6.19 1.19
CA VAL A 66 13.50 -6.18 -0.25
C VAL A 66 14.81 -6.93 -0.51
N ALA A 67 15.81 -6.79 0.37
CA ALA A 67 17.04 -7.57 0.28
C ALA A 67 16.77 -9.08 0.36
N LEU A 68 15.86 -9.51 1.24
CA LEU A 68 15.43 -10.90 1.33
C LEU A 68 14.66 -11.36 0.08
N MET A 69 13.79 -10.52 -0.49
CA MET A 69 13.08 -10.82 -1.75
C MET A 69 14.06 -11.11 -2.89
N LYS A 70 15.13 -10.32 -2.99
CA LYS A 70 16.22 -10.54 -3.94
C LYS A 70 16.98 -11.83 -3.66
N GLU A 71 17.34 -12.08 -2.39
CA GLU A 71 18.08 -13.28 -1.98
C GLU A 71 17.35 -14.58 -2.37
N ILE A 72 16.03 -14.61 -2.18
CA ILE A 72 15.21 -15.79 -2.52
C ILE A 72 14.77 -15.84 -4.00
N GLY A 73 15.13 -14.82 -4.79
CA GLY A 73 14.89 -14.78 -6.23
C GLY A 73 13.44 -14.47 -6.63
N LEU A 74 12.73 -13.65 -5.86
CA LEU A 74 11.45 -13.12 -6.31
C LEU A 74 11.65 -12.18 -7.52
N THR A 75 10.75 -12.28 -8.50
CA THR A 75 10.72 -11.36 -9.63
C THR A 75 9.73 -10.23 -9.44
N HIS A 76 8.69 -10.42 -8.61
CA HIS A 76 7.66 -9.41 -8.36
C HIS A 76 7.27 -9.37 -6.88
N TYR A 77 6.85 -8.19 -6.42
CA TYR A 77 6.25 -8.03 -5.10
C TYR A 77 4.96 -7.23 -5.19
N ARG A 78 3.86 -7.84 -4.74
CA ARG A 78 2.55 -7.20 -4.69
C ARG A 78 2.30 -6.62 -3.29
N THR A 79 2.02 -5.33 -3.21
CA THR A 79 1.53 -4.68 -1.98
C THR A 79 0.35 -3.76 -2.29
N SER A 80 -0.21 -3.07 -1.28
CA SER A 80 -1.20 -2.00 -1.48
C SER A 80 -0.63 -0.63 -1.14
N ILE A 81 -1.20 0.42 -1.75
CA ILE A 81 -1.02 1.79 -1.27
C ILE A 81 -2.21 2.07 -0.36
N ASN A 82 -1.94 2.41 0.90
CA ASN A 82 -3.01 2.62 1.86
C ASN A 82 -3.76 3.93 1.56
N TRP A 83 -4.97 3.86 1.00
CA TRP A 83 -5.77 5.04 0.64
C TRP A 83 -6.02 5.97 1.84
N SER A 84 -6.36 5.42 3.01
CA SER A 84 -6.55 6.23 4.22
C SER A 84 -5.30 7.00 4.63
N ARG A 85 -4.12 6.52 4.27
CA ARG A 85 -2.83 7.16 4.58
C ARG A 85 -2.28 8.06 3.47
N PHE A 86 -2.65 7.82 2.22
CA PHE A 86 -2.09 8.54 1.08
C PHE A 86 -2.57 9.99 0.96
N LEU A 87 -3.76 10.31 1.48
CA LEU A 87 -4.29 11.67 1.47
C LEU A 87 -4.37 12.24 2.88
N ILE A 88 -4.14 13.55 3.00
CA ILE A 88 -4.42 14.36 4.21
C ILE A 88 -5.72 15.17 4.07
N ASP A 89 -6.21 15.31 2.85
CA ASP A 89 -7.52 15.86 2.54
C ASP A 89 -8.12 15.04 1.39
N TYR A 90 -9.09 14.19 1.73
CA TYR A 90 -9.72 13.28 0.79
C TYR A 90 -10.60 13.99 -0.24
N GLU A 91 -11.19 15.13 0.12
CA GLU A 91 -12.14 15.87 -0.73
C GLU A 91 -11.39 16.67 -1.79
N ASN A 92 -10.26 17.27 -1.39
CA ASN A 92 -9.42 18.08 -2.26
C ASN A 92 -8.26 17.28 -2.89
N GLY A 93 -8.13 16.00 -2.55
CA GLY A 93 -7.06 15.13 -3.07
C GLY A 93 -5.66 15.61 -2.69
N ILE A 94 -5.49 16.16 -1.47
CA ILE A 94 -4.18 16.62 -1.01
C ILE A 94 -3.41 15.41 -0.48
N VAL A 95 -2.26 15.14 -1.10
CA VAL A 95 -1.40 13.99 -0.81
C VAL A 95 -0.65 14.19 0.51
N ASP A 96 -0.47 13.11 1.27
CA ASP A 96 0.50 13.07 2.35
C ASP A 96 1.90 12.83 1.78
N GLU A 97 2.62 13.92 1.52
CA GLU A 97 3.96 13.88 0.92
C GLU A 97 4.96 12.99 1.68
N ALA A 98 4.76 12.78 2.99
CA ALA A 98 5.62 11.87 3.75
C ALA A 98 5.37 10.40 3.40
N TYR A 99 4.11 10.03 3.20
CA TYR A 99 3.75 8.67 2.78
C TYR A 99 4.05 8.45 1.30
N ALA A 100 3.81 9.46 0.44
CA ALA A 100 4.18 9.39 -0.97
C ALA A 100 5.67 9.13 -1.16
N ARG A 101 6.55 9.86 -0.42
CA ARG A 101 7.99 9.60 -0.43
C ARG A 101 8.35 8.17 0.01
N TYR A 102 7.67 7.63 1.02
CA TYR A 102 7.89 6.24 1.42
C TYR A 102 7.56 5.26 0.27
N ILE A 103 6.46 5.49 -0.46
CA ILE A 103 6.09 4.66 -1.61
C ILE A 103 7.14 4.80 -2.73
N ASP A 104 7.61 6.02 -3.02
CA ASP A 104 8.68 6.24 -4.01
C ASP A 104 9.98 5.53 -3.62
N ASP A 105 10.39 5.64 -2.34
CA ASP A 105 11.60 4.98 -1.85
C ASP A 105 11.48 3.45 -1.91
N LEU A 106 10.31 2.89 -1.57
CA LEU A 106 10.01 1.46 -1.70
C LEU A 106 10.08 0.99 -3.16
N ILE A 107 9.50 1.75 -4.09
CA ILE A 107 9.54 1.46 -5.53
C ILE A 107 10.99 1.41 -6.01
N ASN A 108 11.77 2.43 -5.67
CA ASN A 108 13.18 2.53 -6.06
C ASN A 108 14.00 1.37 -5.51
N GLU A 109 13.79 0.99 -4.24
CA GLU A 109 14.48 -0.14 -3.62
C GLU A 109 14.12 -1.48 -4.29
N LEU A 110 12.84 -1.71 -4.58
CA LEU A 110 12.35 -2.90 -5.29
C LEU A 110 12.97 -3.02 -6.69
N ILE A 111 12.93 -1.93 -7.47
CA ILE A 111 13.51 -1.88 -8.82
C ILE A 111 15.03 -2.11 -8.76
N ALA A 112 15.73 -1.47 -7.84
CA ALA A 112 17.18 -1.66 -7.65
C ALA A 112 17.54 -3.10 -7.25
N ALA A 113 16.61 -3.80 -6.58
CA ALA A 113 16.74 -5.21 -6.23
C ALA A 113 16.40 -6.17 -7.37
N GLY A 114 15.86 -5.68 -8.49
CA GLY A 114 15.36 -6.50 -9.60
C GLY A 114 14.01 -7.16 -9.32
N VAL A 115 13.22 -6.58 -8.42
CA VAL A 115 11.88 -7.03 -8.04
C VAL A 115 10.87 -6.02 -8.57
N GLU A 116 10.00 -6.43 -9.48
CA GLU A 116 9.00 -5.56 -10.08
C GLU A 116 7.86 -5.26 -9.06
N PRO A 117 7.57 -4.00 -8.76
CA PRO A 117 6.48 -3.64 -7.86
C PRO A 117 5.10 -3.83 -8.52
N MET A 118 4.13 -4.33 -7.77
CA MET A 118 2.73 -4.41 -8.19
C MET A 118 1.82 -3.83 -7.10
N PHE A 119 1.14 -2.72 -7.39
CA PHE A 119 0.30 -2.05 -6.39
C PHE A 119 -1.19 -2.34 -6.55
N CYS A 120 -1.82 -2.65 -5.42
CA CYS A 120 -3.26 -2.69 -5.25
C CYS A 120 -3.73 -1.37 -4.63
N LEU A 121 -4.66 -0.68 -5.29
CA LEU A 121 -5.13 0.64 -4.83
C LEU A 121 -6.21 0.57 -3.72
N GLU A 122 -6.85 -0.59 -3.55
CA GLU A 122 -7.84 -0.78 -2.49
C GLU A 122 -7.66 -2.19 -1.91
N HIS A 123 -7.31 -2.27 -0.63
CA HIS A 123 -7.23 -3.52 0.12
C HIS A 123 -7.87 -3.35 1.51
N TYR A 124 -9.15 -2.99 1.54
CA TYR A 124 -9.94 -2.71 2.75
C TYR A 124 -9.54 -1.45 3.54
N GLU A 125 -8.88 -0.52 2.87
CA GLU A 125 -8.25 0.66 3.47
C GLU A 125 -9.05 1.95 3.21
N LEU A 126 -10.37 1.82 2.99
CA LEU A 126 -11.31 2.94 2.91
C LEU A 126 -11.10 3.90 4.11
N PRO A 127 -10.89 5.21 3.88
CA PRO A 127 -10.74 6.16 4.97
C PRO A 127 -11.98 6.19 5.88
N ALA A 128 -11.75 6.03 7.19
CA ALA A 128 -12.78 6.01 8.22
C ALA A 128 -13.69 7.25 8.15
N VAL A 129 -13.09 8.42 7.94
CA VAL A 129 -13.83 9.68 7.83
C VAL A 129 -14.81 9.70 6.67
N LEU A 130 -14.53 9.00 5.57
CA LEU A 130 -15.44 8.88 4.43
C LEU A 130 -16.56 7.87 4.71
N LEU A 131 -16.25 6.80 5.45
CA LEU A 131 -17.25 5.87 5.95
C LEU A 131 -18.26 6.58 6.88
N GLU A 132 -17.77 7.32 7.86
CA GLU A 132 -18.61 8.03 8.84
C GLU A 132 -19.43 9.16 8.21
N LYS A 133 -18.81 9.95 7.32
CA LYS A 133 -19.46 11.12 6.71
C LYS A 133 -20.45 10.75 5.62
N TYR A 134 -20.17 9.70 4.84
CA TYR A 134 -20.90 9.38 3.62
C TYR A 134 -21.45 7.95 3.54
N GLY A 135 -21.18 7.09 4.51
CA GLY A 135 -21.55 5.67 4.45
C GLY A 135 -20.59 4.82 3.60
N GLY A 136 -19.42 5.35 3.24
CA GLY A 136 -18.40 4.60 2.51
C GLY A 136 -18.89 4.21 1.11
N TRP A 137 -18.69 2.95 0.72
CA TRP A 137 -19.02 2.45 -0.63
C TRP A 137 -20.50 2.53 -1.01
N SER A 138 -21.42 2.77 -0.06
CA SER A 138 -22.82 3.04 -0.41
C SER A 138 -23.05 4.42 -1.03
N SER A 139 -22.05 5.31 -1.00
CA SER A 139 -22.13 6.66 -1.55
C SER A 139 -21.39 6.79 -2.86
N LYS A 140 -22.08 7.31 -3.88
CA LYS A 140 -21.47 7.67 -5.16
C LYS A 140 -20.34 8.70 -5.00
N HIS A 141 -20.47 9.62 -4.05
CA HIS A 141 -19.42 10.61 -3.75
C HIS A 141 -18.11 9.92 -3.34
N VAL A 142 -18.19 8.86 -2.52
CA VAL A 142 -16.98 8.11 -2.12
C VAL A 142 -16.34 7.39 -3.31
N VAL A 143 -17.13 6.93 -4.28
CA VAL A 143 -16.58 6.38 -5.53
C VAL A 143 -15.83 7.46 -6.33
N GLU A 144 -16.37 8.68 -6.40
CA GLU A 144 -15.70 9.82 -7.05
C GLU A 144 -14.39 10.20 -6.31
N LEU A 145 -14.38 10.16 -4.98
CA LEU A 145 -13.18 10.38 -4.17
C LEU A 145 -12.13 9.27 -4.34
N PHE A 146 -12.56 8.01 -4.55
CA PHE A 146 -11.65 6.92 -4.87
C PHE A 146 -10.97 7.14 -6.22
N VAL A 147 -11.71 7.61 -7.23
CA VAL A 147 -11.13 7.98 -8.53
C VAL A 147 -10.12 9.11 -8.37
N LEU A 148 -10.44 10.16 -7.60
CA LEU A 148 -9.51 11.25 -7.31
C LEU A 148 -8.22 10.74 -6.63
N TYR A 149 -8.36 9.84 -5.67
CA TYR A 149 -7.20 9.18 -5.04
C TYR A 149 -6.35 8.42 -6.06
N ALA A 150 -6.98 7.60 -6.92
CA ALA A 150 -6.27 6.84 -7.94
C ALA A 150 -5.53 7.77 -8.92
N GLU A 151 -6.16 8.87 -9.35
CA GLU A 151 -5.52 9.90 -10.17
C GLU A 151 -4.27 10.48 -9.51
N LYS A 152 -4.32 10.78 -8.20
CA LYS A 152 -3.16 11.27 -7.45
C LYS A 152 -2.04 10.24 -7.37
N VAL A 153 -2.36 8.97 -7.14
CA VAL A 153 -1.36 7.89 -7.15
C VAL A 153 -0.67 7.78 -8.50
N PHE A 154 -1.45 7.78 -9.60
CA PHE A 154 -0.88 7.68 -10.95
C PHE A 154 -0.03 8.90 -11.32
N LEU A 155 -0.46 10.13 -10.99
CA LEU A 155 0.32 11.34 -11.25
C LEU A 155 1.66 11.32 -10.52
N ASN A 156 1.65 10.97 -9.23
CA ASN A 156 2.89 10.85 -8.46
C ASN A 156 3.84 9.80 -9.06
N ALA A 157 3.34 8.63 -9.50
CA ALA A 157 4.17 7.60 -10.12
C ALA A 157 4.85 8.07 -11.43
N THR A 158 4.18 8.91 -12.23
CA THR A 158 4.75 9.45 -13.48
C THR A 158 5.84 10.50 -13.26
N GLU A 159 5.82 11.22 -12.12
CA GLU A 159 6.92 12.13 -11.77
C GLU A 159 8.18 11.34 -11.43
N THR A 160 8.05 10.19 -10.77
CA THR A 160 9.16 9.29 -10.47
C THR A 160 9.78 8.73 -11.75
N GLU A 161 9.00 8.30 -12.74
CA GLU A 161 9.50 7.85 -14.05
C GLU A 161 10.33 8.92 -14.78
N SER A 162 9.94 10.20 -14.67
CA SER A 162 10.69 11.30 -15.29
C SER A 162 12.11 11.47 -14.73
N SER A 163 12.36 10.96 -13.53
CA SER A 163 13.67 10.96 -12.88
C SER A 163 14.50 9.69 -13.11
N ILE A 164 13.88 8.61 -13.61
CA ILE A 164 14.50 7.26 -13.72
C ILE A 164 14.52 6.72 -15.16
N GLY A 165 13.89 7.41 -16.13
CA GLY A 165 14.11 7.15 -17.55
C GLY A 165 13.51 5.84 -18.08
N PHE A 166 12.32 5.46 -17.62
CA PHE A 166 11.50 4.46 -18.30
C PHE A 166 10.36 5.14 -19.04
N GLY A 167 10.18 4.77 -20.31
CA GLY A 167 9.00 5.09 -21.12
C GLY A 167 8.30 3.80 -21.47
N PHE A 168 6.99 3.77 -21.32
CA PHE A 168 6.13 2.73 -21.88
C PHE A 168 6.22 2.69 -23.42
#